data_AF-A0A068SKX8-F1
#
_entry.id   AF-A0A068SKX8-F1
#
_cell.length_a   1.000
_cell.length_b   1.000
_cell.length_c   1.000
_cell.angle_alpha   90.00
_cell.angle_beta   90.00
_cell.angle_gamma   90.00
#
_symmetry.space_group_name_H-M   'P 1'
#
loop_
_entity.id
_entity.type
_entity.pdbx_description
1 polymer ?
#
loop_
_entity_poly.entity_id
_entity_poly.type
_entity_poly.pdbx_seq_one_letter_code
_entity_poly.pdbx_strand_id
1 'polypeptide(L)'
;MGAWIPKTPDTYRPRSSVLLCEMLTKMILDHIELEGLSAAEIARKYPGFRAAYIQAMRSGVLFGEKRLLSMCEALGLFVVFSVVRSMREQTRMMEAA
;
A
#
# COMPACT_ATOMS: atom_id res chain seq x y z
N MET A 1 25.93 7.20 -14.14
CA MET A 1 24.47 6.98 -14.25
C MET A 1 24.15 5.70 -13.49
N GLY A 2 23.33 5.78 -12.45
CA GLY A 2 23.16 4.70 -11.47
C GLY A 2 22.56 3.43 -12.08
N ALA A 3 23.12 2.28 -11.70
CA ALA A 3 22.63 0.97 -12.09
C ALA A 3 21.14 0.85 -11.73
N TRP A 4 20.30 0.76 -12.76
CA TRP A 4 18.87 0.58 -12.61
C TRP A 4 18.63 -0.86 -12.14
N ILE A 5 18.42 -1.06 -10.85
CA ILE A 5 17.95 -2.35 -10.33
C ILE A 5 16.60 -2.61 -11.01
N PRO A 6 16.38 -3.77 -11.65
CA PRO A 6 15.11 -4.07 -12.27
C PRO A 6 14.00 -3.97 -11.22
N LYS A 7 12.88 -3.31 -11.55
CA LYS A 7 11.63 -3.56 -10.83
C LYS A 7 11.44 -5.06 -10.79
N THR A 8 11.25 -5.64 -9.60
CA THR A 8 10.98 -7.08 -9.43
C THR A 8 9.95 -7.50 -10.48
N PRO A 9 10.30 -8.36 -11.45
CA PRO A 9 9.36 -8.79 -12.47
C PRO A 9 8.12 -9.36 -11.79
N ASP A 10 6.94 -9.20 -12.39
CA ASP A 10 5.68 -9.59 -11.76
C ASP A 10 5.67 -11.07 -11.33
N THR A 11 6.39 -11.93 -12.05
CA THR A 11 6.61 -13.35 -11.72
C THR A 11 7.34 -13.59 -10.40
N TYR A 12 8.15 -12.65 -9.93
CA TYR A 12 8.89 -12.75 -8.66
C TYR A 12 8.26 -11.92 -7.54
N ARG A 13 7.09 -11.31 -7.79
CA ARG A 13 6.41 -10.53 -6.75
C ARG A 13 5.91 -11.49 -5.66
N PRO A 14 6.33 -11.31 -4.39
CA PRO A 14 5.87 -12.17 -3.32
C PRO A 14 4.35 -12.09 -3.15
N ARG A 15 3.70 -13.23 -2.91
CA ARG A 15 2.25 -13.27 -2.68
C ARG A 15 1.80 -12.35 -1.55
N SER A 16 2.59 -12.21 -0.48
CA SER A 16 2.31 -11.31 0.63
C SER A 16 2.28 -9.83 0.21
N SER A 17 3.17 -9.41 -0.69
CA SER A 17 3.19 -8.07 -1.27
C SER A 17 1.95 -7.82 -2.13
N VAL A 18 1.55 -8.81 -2.94
CA VAL A 18 0.30 -8.71 -3.73
C VAL A 18 -0.91 -8.53 -2.83
N LEU A 19 -1.08 -9.42 -1.83
CA LEU A 19 -2.20 -9.35 -0.88
C LEU A 19 -2.21 -8.03 -0.11
N LEU A 20 -1.04 -7.51 0.27
CA LEU A 20 -0.92 -6.20 0.91
C LEU A 20 -1.42 -5.09 -0.03
N CYS A 21 -0.96 -5.06 -1.27
CA CYS A 21 -1.40 -4.05 -2.24
C CYS A 21 -2.90 -4.14 -2.55
N GLU A 22 -3.46 -5.34 -2.64
CA GLU A 22 -4.90 -5.56 -2.82
C GLU A 22 -5.69 -5.03 -1.62
N MET A 23 -5.26 -5.34 -0.40
CA MET A 23 -5.86 -4.83 0.83
C MET A 23 -5.81 -3.29 0.89
N LEU A 24 -4.65 -2.68 0.61
CA LEU A 24 -4.50 -1.22 0.57
C LEU A 24 -5.39 -0.59 -0.49
N THR A 25 -5.44 -1.17 -1.69
CA THR A 25 -6.29 -0.70 -2.80
C THR A 25 -7.77 -0.74 -2.40
N LYS A 26 -8.20 -1.85 -1.78
CA LYS A 26 -9.57 -1.98 -1.28
C LYS A 26 -9.89 -0.92 -0.23
N MET A 27 -9.03 -0.71 0.76
CA MET A 27 -9.26 0.31 1.79
C MET A 27 -9.39 1.72 1.20
N ILE A 28 -8.56 2.06 0.21
CA ILE A 28 -8.64 3.35 -0.49
C ILE A 28 -9.98 3.49 -1.21
N LEU A 29 -10.39 2.47 -1.98
CA LEU A 29 -11.65 2.52 -2.74
C LEU A 29 -12.87 2.58 -1.81
N ASP A 30 -12.89 1.75 -0.76
CA ASP A 30 -13.97 1.74 0.23
C ASP A 30 -14.11 3.13 0.90
N HIS A 31 -12.98 3.77 1.25
CA HIS A 31 -13.00 5.10 1.85
C HIS A 31 -13.45 6.19 0.87
N ILE A 32 -13.01 6.13 -0.39
CA ILE A 32 -13.47 7.05 -1.44
C ILE A 32 -14.99 6.95 -1.63
N GLU A 33 -15.53 5.74 -1.61
CA GLU A 33 -16.96 5.49 -1.78
C GLU A 33 -17.77 5.93 -0.56
N LEU A 34 -17.28 5.67 0.64
CA LEU A 34 -17.92 6.08 1.89
C LEU A 34 -18.02 7.60 2.02
N GLU A 35 -16.93 8.31 1.71
CA GLU A 35 -16.83 9.76 1.87
C GLU A 35 -17.25 10.56 0.61
N GLY A 36 -17.58 9.87 -0.49
CA GLY A 36 -17.96 10.50 -1.75
C GLY A 36 -16.85 11.33 -2.39
N LEU A 37 -15.58 10.98 -2.17
CA LEU A 37 -14.43 11.80 -2.57
C LEU A 37 -14.23 11.79 -4.09
N SER A 38 -14.15 12.98 -4.66
CA SER A 38 -13.71 13.17 -6.04
C SER A 38 -12.18 13.11 -6.16
N ALA A 39 -11.69 12.74 -7.34
CA ALA A 39 -10.25 12.74 -7.62
C ALA A 39 -9.58 14.11 -7.37
N ALA A 40 -10.31 15.21 -7.60
CA ALA A 40 -9.81 16.56 -7.35
C ALA A 40 -9.59 16.82 -5.85
N GLU A 41 -10.47 16.31 -4.99
CA GLU A 41 -10.35 16.46 -3.54
C GLU A 41 -9.16 15.68 -2.99
N ILE A 42 -8.95 14.46 -3.50
CA ILE A 42 -7.79 13.65 -3.14
C ILE A 42 -6.51 14.32 -3.62
N ALA A 43 -6.50 14.89 -4.84
CA ALA A 43 -5.35 15.59 -5.39
C ALA A 43 -4.93 16.83 -4.58
N ARG A 44 -5.87 17.49 -3.86
CA ARG A 44 -5.53 18.58 -2.94
C ARG A 44 -4.71 18.11 -1.73
N LYS A 45 -4.97 16.90 -1.24
CA LYS A 45 -4.24 16.30 -0.10
C LYS A 45 -2.97 15.57 -0.55
N TYR A 46 -3.02 14.95 -1.73
CA TYR A 46 -1.91 14.25 -2.37
C TYR A 46 -1.73 14.76 -3.80
N PRO A 47 -0.86 15.76 -4.05
CA PRO A 47 -0.67 16.35 -5.39
C PRO A 47 -0.25 15.35 -6.47
N GLY A 48 0.31 14.20 -6.07
CA GLY A 48 0.65 13.10 -6.97
C GLY A 48 -0.56 12.27 -7.45
N PHE A 49 -1.76 12.48 -6.88
CA PHE A 49 -2.96 11.76 -7.26
C PHE A 49 -3.47 12.19 -8.63
N ARG A 50 -3.74 11.22 -9.50
CA ARG A 50 -4.32 11.47 -10.83
C ARG A 50 -5.71 10.85 -10.89
N ALA A 51 -6.64 11.50 -11.56
CA ALA A 51 -8.02 10.99 -11.72
C ALA A 51 -8.05 9.58 -12.33
N ALA A 52 -7.15 9.27 -13.26
CA ALA A 52 -7.02 7.94 -13.85
C ALA A 52 -6.69 6.83 -12.83
N TYR A 53 -6.17 7.15 -11.65
CA TYR A 53 -5.80 6.14 -10.65
C TYR A 53 -7.01 5.43 -10.06
N ILE A 54 -8.15 6.12 -9.86
CA ILE A 54 -9.37 5.47 -9.35
C ILE A 54 -9.85 4.41 -10.34
N GLN A 55 -9.91 4.77 -11.62
CA GLN A 55 -10.31 3.84 -12.68
C GLN A 55 -9.32 2.68 -12.81
N ALA A 56 -8.01 2.95 -12.74
CA ALA A 56 -7.00 1.91 -12.77
C ALA A 56 -7.12 0.92 -11.59
N MET A 57 -7.37 1.42 -10.37
CA MET A 57 -7.60 0.56 -9.19
C MET A 57 -8.84 -0.31 -9.39
N ARG A 58 -9.95 0.27 -9.88
CA ARG A 58 -11.19 -0.46 -10.16
C ARG A 58 -11.03 -1.51 -11.26
N SER A 59 -10.15 -1.27 -12.24
CA SER A 59 -9.84 -2.24 -13.29
C SER A 59 -8.80 -3.29 -12.88
N GLY A 60 -8.38 -3.32 -11.60
CA GLY A 60 -7.43 -4.31 -11.08
C GLY A 60 -5.95 -4.00 -11.32
N VAL A 61 -5.60 -2.76 -11.71
CA VAL A 61 -4.19 -2.36 -11.81
C VAL A 61 -3.61 -2.25 -10.40
N LEU A 62 -2.59 -3.08 -10.12
CA LEU A 62 -1.92 -3.09 -8.84
C LEU A 62 -0.84 -2.01 -8.78
N PHE A 63 -1.03 -1.01 -7.93
CA PHE A 63 0.01 -0.03 -7.61
C PHE A 63 1.03 -0.59 -6.61
N GLY A 64 2.23 0.01 -6.56
CA GLY A 64 3.26 -0.37 -5.59
C GLY A 64 2.93 0.11 -4.18
N GLU A 65 3.43 -0.61 -3.18
CA GLU A 65 3.12 -0.45 -1.75
C GLU A 65 3.31 0.98 -1.28
N LYS A 66 4.46 1.59 -1.61
CA LYS A 66 4.80 2.96 -1.20
C LYS A 66 3.76 3.97 -1.68
N ARG A 67 3.31 3.83 -2.94
CA ARG A 67 2.29 4.73 -3.51
C ARG A 67 0.96 4.55 -2.80
N LEU A 68 0.55 3.31 -2.56
CA LEU A 68 -0.71 3.00 -1.90
C LEU A 68 -0.71 3.49 -0.45
N LEU A 69 0.41 3.35 0.27
CA LEU A 69 0.58 3.91 1.61
C LEU A 69 0.51 5.43 1.63
N SER A 70 1.20 6.12 0.70
CA SER A 70 1.09 7.58 0.60
C SER A 70 -0.33 8.05 0.30
N MET A 71 -1.08 7.29 -0.52
CA MET A 71 -2.50 7.55 -0.76
C MET A 71 -3.33 7.34 0.51
N CYS A 72 -3.09 6.26 1.25
CA CYS A 72 -3.75 6.00 2.53
C CYS A 72 -3.51 7.16 3.52
N GLU A 73 -2.26 7.55 3.74
CA GLU A 73 -1.92 8.65 4.66
C GLU A 73 -2.55 9.97 4.26
N ALA A 74 -2.55 10.30 2.95
CA ALA A 74 -3.20 11.51 2.46
C ALA A 74 -4.73 11.50 2.63
N LEU A 75 -5.34 10.32 2.68
CA LEU A 75 -6.75 10.12 3.01
C LEU A 75 -7.00 10.07 4.52
N GLY A 76 -5.96 10.09 5.36
CA GLY A 76 -6.07 9.93 6.81
C GLY A 76 -6.19 8.48 7.26
N LEU A 77 -5.92 7.52 6.38
CA LEU A 77 -5.91 6.08 6.67
C LEU A 77 -4.50 5.66 7.13
N PHE A 78 -4.31 5.52 8.44
CA PHE A 78 -3.05 5.03 9.00
C PHE A 78 -3.06 3.51 9.14
N VAL A 79 -2.38 2.84 8.22
CA VAL A 79 -2.31 1.38 8.18
C VAL A 79 -1.31 0.88 9.22
N VAL A 80 -1.79 0.13 10.21
CA VAL A 80 -0.95 -0.49 11.24
C VAL A 80 -0.61 -1.91 10.81
N PHE A 81 0.68 -2.20 10.72
CA PHE A 81 1.19 -3.54 10.44
C PHE A 81 1.56 -4.24 11.75
N SER A 82 1.07 -5.47 11.93
CA SER A 82 1.59 -6.37 12.96
C SER A 82 2.46 -7.42 12.30
N VAL A 83 3.70 -7.56 12.77
CA VAL A 83 4.57 -8.68 12.41
C VAL A 83 4.34 -9.74 13.46
N VAL A 84 3.90 -10.93 13.04
CA VAL A 84 3.80 -12.08 13.95
C VAL A 84 5.21 -12.41 14.42
N ARG A 85 5.46 -12.31 15.73
CA ARG A 85 6.75 -12.69 16.31
C ARG A 85 6.97 -14.17 16.06
N SER A 86 7.98 -14.50 15.25
CA SER A 86 8.41 -15.89 15.13
C SER A 86 8.90 -16.37 16.51
N MET A 87 8.72 -17.66 16.83
CA MET A 87 9.24 -18.23 18.09
C MET A 87 10.73 -17.90 18.29
N ARG A 88 11.50 -17.77 17.21
CA ARG A 88 12.92 -17.42 17.22
C ARG A 88 13.23 -16.04 17.84
N GLU A 89 12.36 -15.05 17.68
CA GLU A 89 12.53 -13.74 18.31
C GLU A 89 12.09 -13.75 19.78
N GLN A 90 11.08 -14.54 20.12
CA GLN A 90 10.66 -14.72 21.51
C GLN A 90 11.76 -15.40 22.34
N THR A 91 12.43 -16.43 21.79
CA THR A 91 13.58 -17.09 22.44
C THR A 91 14.73 -16.12 22.68
N ARG A 92 15.10 -15.28 21.70
CA ARG A 92 16.18 -14.30 21.87
C ARG A 92 15.91 -13.26 22.96
N MET A 93 14.66 -12.84 23.15
CA MET A 93 14.31 -11.89 24.21
C MET A 93 14.25 -12.55 25.60
N MET A 94 13.84 -13.82 25.69
CA MET A 94 13.92 -14.59 26.94
C MET A 94 15.36 -14.88 27.36
N GLU A 95 16.27 -15.10 26.42
CA GLU A 95 17.70 -15.30 26.71
C GLU A 95 18.42 -13.99 27.07
N ALA A 96 17.83 -12.82 26.77
CA ALA A 96 18.39 -11.50 27.03
C ALA A 96 17.80 -10.79 28.26
N ALA A 97 16.85 -11.42 28.96
CA ALA A 97 16.20 -10.93 30.19
C ALA A 97 16.68 -11.71 31.41
#